data_AF-A0A6N7W2P6-F1
#
_entry.id   AF-A0A6N7W2P6-F1
#
_cell.length_a   1.000
_cell.length_b   1.000
_cell.length_c   1.000
_cell.angle_alpha   90.00
_cell.angle_beta   90.00
_cell.angle_gamma   90.00
#
_symmetry.space_group_name_H-M   'P 1'
#
loop_
_entity.id
_entity.type
_entity.pdbx_description
1 polymer ?
#
loop_
_entity_poly.entity_id
_entity_poly.type
_entity_poly.pdbx_seq_one_letter_code
_entity_poly.pdbx_strand_id
1 'polypeptide(L)'
;MDLIKAEDITDAILKGRVTAGNLALANETIVRLAATYGVDEAAIVPSNLLKRYGIVEACRACCLELVGTDPTVQIGSYSGSRQDDIYERKYKLYDDQAKSLLKDLTASDFNGGETEKGGSPWTKTVNIYRG
;
A
#
# COMPACT_ATOMS: atom_id res chain seq x y z
N MET A 1 -8.40 -5.17 10.97
CA MET A 1 -7.08 -5.77 11.25
C MET A 1 -6.00 -4.69 11.17
N ASP A 2 -5.00 -4.70 12.05
CA ASP A 2 -3.91 -3.70 12.04
C ASP A 2 -2.61 -4.32 11.47
N LEU A 3 -2.48 -4.32 10.15
CA LEU A 3 -1.32 -4.91 9.44
C LEU A 3 -0.08 -4.02 9.49
N ILE A 4 -0.31 -2.71 9.59
CA ILE A 4 0.67 -1.63 9.66
C ILE A 4 0.28 -0.67 10.76
N LYS A 5 1.29 -0.15 11.46
CA LYS A 5 1.14 0.75 12.61
C LYS A 5 1.85 2.08 12.36
N ALA A 6 1.53 3.07 13.18
CA ALA A 6 2.19 4.37 13.13
C ALA A 6 3.70 4.28 13.36
N GLU A 7 4.17 3.28 14.13
CA GLU A 7 5.60 3.05 14.37
C GLU A 7 6.37 2.61 13.12
N ASP A 8 5.68 2.00 12.15
CA ASP A 8 6.29 1.53 10.90
C ASP A 8 6.62 2.69 9.93
N ILE A 9 6.10 3.89 10.20
CA ILE A 9 6.34 5.09 9.39
C ILE A 9 7.71 5.67 9.72
N THR A 10 8.65 5.50 8.79
CA THR A 10 10.05 5.98 8.94
C THR A 10 10.30 7.34 8.28
N ASP A 11 9.36 7.85 7.47
CA ASP A 11 9.56 9.12 6.79
C ASP A 11 9.52 10.29 7.78
N ALA A 12 10.63 11.00 7.90
CA ALA A 12 10.78 12.09 8.88
C ALA A 12 9.79 13.25 8.66
N ILE A 13 9.29 13.45 7.43
CA ILE A 13 8.30 14.48 7.13
C ILE A 13 6.89 14.00 7.48
N LEU A 14 6.60 12.70 7.43
CA LEU A 14 5.26 12.18 7.74
C LEU A 14 5.12 11.60 9.14
N LYS A 15 6.24 11.38 9.84
CA LYS A 15 6.25 10.87 11.21
C LYS A 15 5.43 11.78 12.14
N GLY A 16 4.44 11.20 12.80
CA GLY A 16 3.49 11.92 13.66
C GLY A 16 2.39 12.68 12.92
N ARG A 17 2.36 12.66 11.59
CA ARG A 17 1.30 13.25 10.76
C ARG A 17 0.35 12.20 10.17
N VAL A 18 0.83 10.97 9.96
CA VAL A 18 -0.02 9.85 9.54
C VAL A 18 -1.08 9.58 10.60
N THR A 19 -2.34 9.76 10.24
CA THR A 19 -3.48 9.60 11.14
C THR A 19 -3.94 8.13 11.21
N ALA A 20 -4.79 7.82 12.19
CA ALA A 20 -5.45 6.52 12.27
C ALA A 20 -6.34 6.25 11.03
N GLY A 21 -6.93 7.29 10.43
CA GLY A 21 -7.71 7.17 9.19
C GLY A 21 -6.85 6.72 8.01
N ASN A 22 -5.61 7.21 7.94
CA ASN A 22 -4.67 6.90 6.85
C ASN A 22 -4.18 5.44 6.96
N LEU A 23 -3.94 5.00 8.20
CA LEU A 23 -3.62 3.59 8.48
C LEU A 23 -4.81 2.67 8.18
N ALA A 24 -6.04 3.07 8.54
CA ALA A 24 -7.25 2.30 8.26
C ALA A 24 -7.47 2.14 6.75
N LEU A 25 -7.34 3.21 5.97
CA LEU A 25 -7.43 3.18 4.50
C LEU A 25 -6.39 2.26 3.88
N ALA A 26 -5.15 2.30 4.37
CA ALA A 26 -4.08 1.45 3.86
C ALA A 26 -4.30 -0.02 4.23
N ASN A 27 -4.73 -0.32 5.45
CA ASN A 27 -5.11 -1.68 5.88
C ASN A 27 -6.27 -2.22 5.01
N GLU A 28 -7.31 -1.43 4.81
CA GLU A 28 -8.44 -1.80 3.96
C GLU A 28 -8.01 -2.06 2.51
N THR A 29 -7.07 -1.27 1.99
CA THR A 29 -6.51 -1.46 0.65
C THR A 29 -5.80 -2.80 0.53
N ILE A 30 -5.04 -3.23 1.54
CA ILE A 30 -4.42 -4.56 1.58
C ILE A 30 -5.50 -5.65 1.59
N VAL A 31 -6.56 -5.51 2.40
CA VAL A 31 -7.64 -6.49 2.47
C VAL A 31 -8.37 -6.62 1.13
N ARG A 32 -8.69 -5.50 0.48
CA ARG A 32 -9.28 -5.50 -0.87
C ARG A 32 -8.37 -6.19 -1.88
N LEU A 33 -7.06 -5.92 -1.82
CA LEU A 33 -6.08 -6.56 -2.71
C LEU A 33 -5.99 -8.07 -2.44
N ALA A 34 -5.96 -8.50 -1.18
CA ALA A 34 -5.96 -9.91 -0.79
C ALA A 34 -7.18 -10.66 -1.35
N ALA A 35 -8.36 -10.04 -1.28
CA ALA A 35 -9.58 -10.59 -1.85
C ALA A 35 -9.50 -10.80 -3.37
N THR A 36 -8.75 -9.97 -4.11
CA THR A 36 -8.51 -10.19 -5.56
C THR A 36 -7.68 -11.45 -5.84
N TYR A 37 -6.87 -11.89 -4.87
CA TYR A 37 -6.13 -13.14 -4.92
C TYR A 37 -6.89 -14.32 -4.28
N GLY A 38 -8.13 -14.10 -3.82
CA GLY A 38 -8.94 -15.12 -3.15
C GLY A 38 -8.52 -15.42 -1.72
N VAL A 39 -7.82 -14.49 -1.06
CA VAL A 39 -7.39 -14.63 0.34
C VAL A 39 -8.37 -13.91 1.26
N ASP A 40 -8.90 -14.64 2.25
CA ASP A 40 -9.77 -14.08 3.29
C ASP A 40 -8.99 -13.18 4.25
N GLU A 41 -9.61 -12.11 4.75
CA GLU A 41 -8.98 -11.16 5.68
C GLU A 41 -8.36 -11.85 6.90
N ALA A 42 -9.04 -12.84 7.47
CA ALA A 42 -8.56 -13.58 8.64
C ALA A 42 -7.34 -14.47 8.36
N ALA A 43 -7.06 -14.78 7.08
CA ALA A 43 -5.95 -15.62 6.65
C ALA A 43 -4.71 -14.81 6.23
N ILE A 44 -4.81 -13.47 6.21
CA ILE A 44 -3.70 -12.62 5.77
C ILE A 44 -2.53 -12.73 6.75
N VAL A 45 -1.39 -13.22 6.26
CA VAL A 45 -0.09 -13.19 6.92
C VAL A 45 0.85 -12.36 6.04
N PRO A 46 0.99 -11.05 6.31
CA PRO A 46 1.64 -10.15 5.38
C PRO A 46 3.15 -10.36 5.32
N SER A 47 3.67 -10.56 4.11
CA SER A 47 5.11 -10.54 3.86
C SER A 47 5.71 -9.15 4.14
N ASN A 48 7.05 -9.07 4.25
CA ASN A 48 7.72 -7.79 4.38
C ASN A 48 7.45 -6.86 3.18
N LEU A 49 7.24 -7.43 1.98
CA LEU A 49 6.91 -6.67 0.78
C LEU A 49 5.49 -6.08 0.89
N LEU A 50 4.51 -6.89 1.32
CA LEU A 50 3.14 -6.43 1.54
C LEU A 50 3.04 -5.38 2.64
N LYS A 51 3.81 -5.53 3.73
CA LYS A 51 3.91 -4.48 4.77
C LYS A 51 4.46 -3.17 4.21
N ARG A 52 5.51 -3.22 3.39
CA ARG A 52 6.05 -2.02 2.73
C ARG A 52 5.01 -1.35 1.83
N TYR A 53 4.26 -2.15 1.06
CA TYR A 53 3.17 -1.62 0.23
C TYR A 53 2.14 -0.87 1.09
N GLY A 54 1.71 -1.48 2.21
CA GLY A 54 0.81 -0.82 3.17
C GLY A 54 1.35 0.50 3.70
N ILE A 55 2.61 0.51 4.16
CA ILE A 55 3.27 1.72 4.69
C ILE A 55 3.25 2.84 3.63
N VAL A 56 3.54 2.50 2.38
CA VAL A 56 3.55 3.44 1.26
C VAL A 56 2.14 3.99 1.00
N GLU A 57 1.10 3.16 1.01
CA GLU A 57 -0.29 3.63 0.84
C GLU A 57 -0.72 4.56 1.98
N ALA A 58 -0.34 4.27 3.23
CA ALA A 58 -0.63 5.14 4.37
C ALA A 58 0.08 6.50 4.24
N CYS A 59 1.35 6.49 3.83
CA CYS A 59 2.11 7.71 3.56
C CYS A 59 1.52 8.51 2.38
N ARG A 60 1.08 7.84 1.33
CA ARG A 60 0.44 8.46 0.16
C ARG A 60 -0.88 9.14 0.52
N ALA A 61 -1.74 8.46 1.27
CA ALA A 61 -2.99 9.03 1.78
C ALA A 61 -2.72 10.28 2.64
N CYS A 62 -1.75 10.18 3.56
CA CYS A 62 -1.32 11.32 4.38
C CYS A 62 -0.83 12.51 3.56
N CYS A 63 0.01 12.27 2.55
CA CYS A 63 0.47 13.33 1.66
C CYS A 63 -0.68 14.01 0.94
N LEU A 64 -1.66 13.24 0.44
CA LEU A 64 -2.81 13.78 -0.30
C LEU A 64 -3.63 14.76 0.56
N GLU A 65 -3.83 14.43 1.84
CA GLU A 65 -4.53 15.30 2.80
C GLU A 65 -3.76 16.59 3.12
N LEU A 66 -2.42 16.53 3.07
CA LEU A 66 -1.54 17.64 3.44
C LEU A 66 -1.13 18.53 2.26
N VAL A 67 -1.44 18.15 1.01
CA VAL A 67 -1.16 19.01 -0.15
C VAL A 67 -1.83 20.38 0.04
N GLY A 68 -1.05 21.45 -0.15
CA GLY A 68 -1.46 22.84 0.01
C GLY A 68 -1.22 23.41 1.41
N THR A 69 -0.83 22.57 2.38
CA THR A 69 -0.60 22.97 3.78
C THR A 69 0.87 23.26 4.10
N ASP A 70 1.78 23.10 3.13
CA ASP A 70 3.20 23.41 3.31
C ASP A 70 3.42 24.92 3.57
N PRO A 71 3.88 25.32 4.77
CA PRO A 71 4.08 26.73 5.10
C PRO A 71 5.12 27.42 4.23
N THR A 72 6.07 26.67 3.65
CA THR A 72 7.13 27.25 2.82
C THR A 72 6.58 27.72 1.47
N VAL A 73 5.64 26.97 0.90
CA VAL A 73 4.92 27.35 -0.34
C VAL A 73 4.14 28.65 -0.15
N GLN A 74 3.53 28.84 1.01
CA GLN A 74 2.76 30.06 1.34
C GLN A 74 3.66 31.32 1.42
N ILE A 75 4.94 31.17 1.74
CA ILE A 75 5.92 32.28 1.84
C ILE A 75 6.57 32.57 0.49
N GLY A 76 6.84 31.54 -0.33
CA GLY A 76 7.46 31.68 -1.66
C GLY A 76 6.61 32.45 -2.68
N SER A 77 5.28 32.47 -2.53
CA SER A 77 4.36 33.20 -3.41
C SER A 77 4.62 34.73 -3.47
N TYR A 78 5.25 35.32 -2.45
CA TYR A 78 5.64 36.74 -2.48
C TYR A 78 6.90 37.03 -3.32
N SER A 79 7.74 36.02 -3.59
CA SER A 79 9.05 36.17 -4.25
C SER A 79 9.06 35.69 -5.71
N GLY A 80 7.94 35.18 -6.25
CA GLY A 80 7.86 34.72 -7.65
C GLY A 80 8.58 33.39 -7.95
N SER A 81 9.24 32.76 -6.97
CA SER A 81 9.73 31.39 -7.09
C SER A 81 8.65 30.42 -6.62
N ARG A 82 8.11 29.64 -7.55
CA ARG A 82 7.18 28.55 -7.27
C ARG A 82 7.91 27.49 -6.43
N GLN A 83 7.72 27.48 -5.12
CA GLN A 83 8.15 26.36 -4.30
C GLN A 83 7.13 25.23 -4.49
N ASP A 84 7.59 24.09 -4.98
CA ASP A 84 6.76 22.90 -5.10
C ASP A 84 6.47 22.34 -3.71
N ASP A 85 5.19 22.16 -3.41
CA ASP A 85 4.71 21.60 -2.15
C ASP A 85 5.40 20.26 -1.86
N ILE A 86 6.00 20.16 -0.67
CA ILE A 86 6.72 18.95 -0.27
C ILE A 86 5.81 17.72 -0.21
N TYR A 87 4.56 17.88 0.19
CA TYR A 87 3.57 16.81 0.27
C TYR A 87 3.12 16.40 -1.13
N GLU A 88 3.00 17.32 -2.09
CA GLU A 88 2.70 16.97 -3.47
C GLU A 88 3.85 16.15 -4.10
N ARG A 89 5.10 16.56 -3.88
CA ARG A 89 6.28 15.81 -4.35
C ARG A 89 6.36 14.42 -3.73
N LYS A 90 6.12 14.31 -2.42
CA LYS A 90 6.09 13.04 -1.72
C LYS A 90 4.92 12.17 -2.15
N TYR A 91 3.74 12.74 -2.39
CA TYR A 91 2.59 12.02 -2.93
C TYR A 91 2.95 11.31 -4.23
N LYS A 92 3.54 12.04 -5.19
CA LYS A 92 3.98 11.47 -6.48
C LYS A 92 5.00 10.35 -6.28
N LEU A 93 5.98 10.55 -5.40
CA LEU A 93 6.96 9.54 -5.07
C LEU A 93 6.33 8.27 -4.48
N TYR A 94 5.40 8.39 -3.54
CA TYR A 94 4.74 7.24 -2.94
C TYR A 94 3.74 6.57 -3.90
N ASP A 95 3.10 7.33 -4.78
CA ASP A 95 2.24 6.80 -5.85
C ASP A 95 3.04 5.92 -6.82
N ASP A 96 4.22 6.37 -7.24
CA ASP A 96 5.13 5.59 -8.08
C ASP A 96 5.69 4.36 -7.35
N GLN A 97 6.07 4.51 -6.07
CA GLN A 97 6.52 3.39 -5.24
C GLN A 97 5.42 2.34 -5.02
N ALA A 98 4.19 2.77 -4.74
CA ALA A 98 3.04 1.89 -4.58
C ALA A 98 2.80 1.08 -5.86
N LYS A 99 2.82 1.74 -7.02
CA LYS A 99 2.68 1.08 -8.32
C LYS A 99 3.83 0.10 -8.61
N SER A 100 5.05 0.40 -8.18
CA SER A 100 6.18 -0.51 -8.33
C SER A 100 6.00 -1.75 -7.46
N LEU A 101 5.72 -1.56 -6.16
CA LEU A 101 5.51 -2.65 -5.21
C LEU A 101 4.33 -3.54 -5.62
N LEU A 102 3.24 -2.93 -6.10
CA LEU A 102 2.06 -3.65 -6.56
C LEU A 102 2.37 -4.61 -7.73
N LYS A 103 3.32 -4.27 -8.61
CA LYS A 103 3.74 -5.16 -9.70
C LYS A 103 4.53 -6.37 -9.22
N ASP A 104 5.24 -6.21 -8.10
CA ASP A 104 6.08 -7.25 -7.50
C ASP A 104 5.29 -8.15 -6.54
N LEU A 105 4.10 -7.72 -6.10
CA LEU A 105 3.22 -8.48 -5.22
C LEU A 105 2.58 -9.68 -5.93
N THR A 106 2.55 -10.78 -5.21
CA THR A 106 1.95 -12.06 -5.64
C THR A 106 1.04 -12.62 -4.56
N ALA A 107 0.22 -13.61 -4.89
CA ALA A 107 -0.66 -14.26 -3.90
C ALA A 107 0.12 -14.80 -2.68
N SER A 108 1.36 -15.24 -2.86
CA SER A 108 2.23 -15.72 -1.77
C SER A 108 2.58 -14.66 -0.74
N ASP A 109 2.53 -13.37 -1.10
CA ASP A 109 2.80 -12.27 -0.17
C ASP A 109 1.71 -12.05 0.88
N PHE A 110 0.53 -12.63 0.67
CA PHE A 110 -0.63 -12.54 1.54
C PHE A 110 -0.76 -13.74 2.50
N ASN A 111 -0.12 -14.87 2.20
CA ASN A 111 -0.30 -16.14 2.95
C ASN A 111 0.99 -16.61 3.66
N GLY A 112 1.92 -15.70 3.96
CA GLY A 112 3.11 -16.03 4.75
C GLY A 112 4.12 -16.98 4.09
N GLY A 113 4.02 -17.21 2.77
CA GLY A 113 4.97 -18.07 2.05
C GLY A 113 4.97 -19.52 2.52
N GLU A 114 3.89 -20.04 3.10
CA GLU A 114 3.70 -21.48 3.08
C GLU A 114 3.32 -21.87 1.66
N THR A 115 4.33 -22.36 0.93
CA THR A 115 4.12 -23.25 -0.20
C THR A 115 3.15 -24.33 0.28
N GLU A 116 1.86 -24.20 -0.07
CA GLU A 116 0.96 -25.33 0.06
C GLU A 116 1.62 -26.46 -0.73
N LYS A 117 2.08 -27.47 0.00
CA LYS A 117 2.35 -28.78 -0.55
C LYS A 117 1.05 -29.25 -1.18
N GLY A 118 0.97 -29.11 -2.50
CA GLY A 118 0.07 -29.88 -3.33
C GLY A 118 -1.04 -29.08 -4.00
N GLY A 119 -0.82 -28.78 -5.28
CA GLY A 119 -1.92 -28.56 -6.21
C GLY A 119 -1.66 -27.47 -7.23
N SER A 120 -0.88 -27.79 -8.28
CA SER A 120 -0.89 -26.98 -9.50
C SER A 120 -2.34 -26.78 -9.99
N PRO A 121 -2.81 -25.54 -10.24
CA PRO A 121 -4.19 -25.27 -10.69
C PRO A 121 -4.51 -25.78 -12.11
N TRP A 122 -3.52 -26.33 -12.82
CA TRP A 122 -3.61 -26.72 -14.22
C TRP A 122 -3.92 -28.21 -14.46
N THR A 123 -4.06 -29.03 -13.42
CA THR A 123 -4.46 -30.45 -13.54
C THR A 123 -5.88 -30.71 -13.05
N LYS A 124 -6.84 -29.83 -13.36
CA LYS A 124 -8.25 -30.25 -13.37
C LYS A 124 -8.52 -30.99 -14.68
N THR A 125 -8.33 -32.32 -14.66
CA THR A 125 -8.80 -33.22 -15.70
C THR A 125 -10.30 -33.00 -15.90
N VAL A 126 -10.68 -32.40 -17.02
CA VAL A 126 -12.08 -32.31 -17.42
C VAL A 126 -12.48 -33.70 -17.92
N ASN A 127 -13.27 -34.44 -17.13
CA ASN A 127 -13.95 -35.64 -17.62
C ASN A 127 -15.05 -35.19 -18.59
N ILE A 128 -14.71 -35.19 -19.88
CA ILE A 128 -15.70 -35.06 -20.95
C ILE A 128 -16.42 -36.41 -21.04
N TYR A 129 -17.64 -36.49 -20.49
CA TYR A 129 -18.56 -37.57 -20.80
C TYR A 129 -19.01 -37.42 -22.26
N ARG A 130 -18.66 -38.39 -23.10
CA ARG A 130 -19.28 -38.58 -24.42
C ARG A 130 -20.64 -39.25 -24.19
N GLY A 131 -21.71 -38.48 -24.37
CA GLY A 131 -23.04 -39.00 -24.67
C GLY A 131 -23.18 -39.23 -26.17
#